data_AF-A0A651F1P7-F1
#
_entry.id   AF-A0A651F1P7-F1
#
_cell.length_a   1.000
_cell.length_b   1.000
_cell.length_c   1.000
_cell.angle_alpha   90.00
_cell.angle_beta   90.00
_cell.angle_gamma   90.00
#
_symmetry.space_group_name_H-M   'P 1'
#
loop_
_entity.id
_entity.type
_entity.pdbx_description
1 polymer ?
#
loop_
_entity_poly.entity_id
_entity_poly.type
_entity_poly.pdbx_seq_one_letter_code
_entity_poly.pdbx_strand_id
1 'polypeptide(L)'
;SAYIEANNFFEFEDNVVNLPPGVLLFDENRPFSTYGLYVKSSINFSVEGNLFQMAGNAPTYMPIDLNGFPVGMVVNSTYTEMDAAYRNTFEGLELGILNLGQNRTNDWDGLQIRCNIFNDCSHDILVPIPDLYPENSVSHFQGYAQVGWTPQDLANNLFSHTNNDPNIISDFDNNGPYLLHYFRPFDPSEPRFEPRGNHIFRLHDGPQPDPTDWNDRCPQGFLVIKMDTTLVPSSLQRVVLDSLKNDYLSDVEALGQLIDQGNTPQLLADIFSYPESEYYYMFLDLMAQSPYLSEGVLIEVINLSNFPDVLLRNLLMENPQSVSSENILTAIIERTPALPQYMIDDILNGTDLFGPKEALESRIAHKNAKFKRFGVAVLKALTSEMAKDDEQAWLTDSLLSVLDAINTPHTMLMKAAFLQNYGMSGYELAYQAAISLLNGSDSLIQGEFEGFAEIMELSLSIEDSLSTNDIQTLEAWRYSNYPAAQSLAYSLLLEYGVATDSMLIDPLVTPASMLKTQRNRPSTQLSVNPNRMKLYPNPARDYTVLHYELKGVERTLNYRIMDLSGRTVLHGSFKAKVTGDEIITLPNVANGAYIILVEEVNGEPLESIKLNIFR
;
A
#
# COMPACT_ATOMS: atom_id res chain seq x y z
N SER A 1 -27.14 -0.18 12.96
CA SER A 1 -26.40 -0.33 11.70
C SER A 1 -26.59 0.94 10.88
N ALA A 2 -25.58 1.33 10.10
CA ALA A 2 -25.61 2.46 9.19
C ALA A 2 -25.07 2.02 7.83
N TYR A 3 -25.79 2.36 6.76
CA TYR A 3 -25.32 2.19 5.39
C TYR A 3 -25.04 3.58 4.83
N ILE A 4 -23.81 3.78 4.36
CA ILE A 4 -23.33 5.03 3.83
C ILE A 4 -22.85 4.73 2.41
N GLU A 5 -23.61 5.22 1.45
CA GLU A 5 -23.19 5.31 0.08
C GLU A 5 -23.24 6.78 -0.29
N ALA A 6 -22.23 7.22 -1.02
CA ALA A 6 -22.22 8.51 -1.67
C ALA A 6 -22.06 9.79 -0.84
N ASN A 7 -21.45 9.71 0.34
CA ASN A 7 -21.31 10.89 1.20
C ASN A 7 -19.87 11.43 1.20
N ASN A 8 -19.67 12.61 0.62
CA ASN A 8 -18.42 13.36 0.72
C ASN A 8 -18.33 14.02 2.09
N PHE A 9 -17.17 13.91 2.75
CA PHE A 9 -16.93 14.52 4.07
C PHE A 9 -17.78 13.93 5.21
N PHE A 10 -18.23 12.69 5.04
CA PHE A 10 -18.94 11.96 6.07
C PHE A 10 -18.04 11.69 7.28
N GLU A 11 -18.60 11.89 8.48
CA GLU A 11 -17.95 11.58 9.75
C GLU A 11 -18.83 10.62 10.55
N PHE A 12 -18.25 9.49 10.94
CA PHE A 12 -18.81 8.56 11.90
C PHE A 12 -17.88 8.52 13.10
N GLU A 13 -18.19 9.30 14.14
CA GLU A 13 -17.29 9.48 15.28
C GLU A 13 -17.95 9.25 16.63
N ASP A 14 -17.18 8.67 17.56
CA ASP A 14 -17.54 8.47 18.97
C ASP A 14 -18.92 7.79 19.17
N ASN A 15 -19.33 6.93 18.23
CA ASN A 15 -20.60 6.20 18.30
C ASN A 15 -20.47 4.88 19.04
N VAL A 16 -21.57 4.42 19.67
CA VAL A 16 -21.71 3.06 20.17
C VAL A 16 -22.71 2.31 19.28
N VAL A 17 -22.22 1.32 18.54
CA VAL A 17 -22.99 0.52 17.60
C VAL A 17 -23.20 -0.88 18.18
N ASN A 18 -24.44 -1.14 18.60
CA ASN A 18 -24.84 -2.46 19.11
C ASN A 18 -25.36 -3.31 17.94
N LEU A 19 -24.67 -4.42 17.66
CA LEU A 19 -24.98 -5.33 16.57
C LEU A 19 -25.83 -6.50 17.07
N PRO A 20 -27.03 -6.73 16.53
CA PRO A 20 -27.75 -7.95 16.83
C PRO A 20 -26.97 -9.16 16.27
N PRO A 21 -27.11 -10.35 16.89
CA PRO A 21 -26.60 -11.59 16.30
C PRO A 21 -27.13 -11.75 14.88
N GLY A 22 -26.32 -12.28 13.96
CA GLY A 22 -26.77 -12.46 12.58
C GLY A 22 -27.91 -13.49 12.49
N VAL A 23 -28.66 -13.43 11.39
CA VAL A 23 -29.87 -14.25 11.20
C VAL A 23 -29.62 -15.28 10.10
N LEU A 24 -29.73 -16.57 10.44
CA LEU A 24 -29.77 -17.64 9.44
C LEU A 24 -31.20 -17.76 8.90
N LEU A 25 -31.44 -17.33 7.67
CA LEU A 25 -32.73 -17.59 7.00
C LEU A 25 -32.72 -19.01 6.43
N PHE A 26 -33.53 -19.89 7.03
CA PHE A 26 -33.58 -21.33 6.73
C PHE A 26 -34.07 -21.72 5.32
N ASP A 27 -34.60 -20.77 4.53
CA ASP A 27 -35.21 -21.07 3.22
C ASP A 27 -34.23 -20.94 2.04
N GLU A 28 -33.04 -20.34 2.22
CA GLU A 28 -32.12 -20.09 1.10
C GLU A 28 -30.71 -20.69 1.23
N ASN A 29 -30.39 -21.48 2.26
CA ASN A 29 -29.03 -21.98 2.52
C ASN A 29 -27.94 -20.86 2.56
N ARG A 30 -28.32 -19.59 2.77
CA ARG A 30 -27.42 -18.44 2.76
C ARG A 30 -27.53 -17.68 4.08
N PRO A 31 -26.46 -17.60 4.91
CA PRO A 31 -26.45 -16.75 6.09
C PRO A 31 -26.44 -15.28 5.68
N PHE A 32 -27.37 -14.47 6.19
CA PHE A 32 -27.26 -13.00 6.10
C PHE A 32 -26.49 -12.49 7.31
N SER A 33 -25.46 -11.69 7.07
CA SER A 33 -24.62 -11.09 8.10
C SER A 33 -25.09 -9.68 8.41
N THR A 34 -25.23 -9.37 9.70
CA THR A 34 -25.52 -8.02 10.17
C THR A 34 -24.23 -7.19 10.14
N TYR A 35 -24.33 -5.89 9.90
CA TYR A 35 -23.17 -4.99 9.88
C TYR A 35 -23.40 -3.74 10.72
N GLY A 36 -22.33 -3.20 11.32
CA GLY A 36 -22.38 -1.96 12.09
C GLY A 36 -22.41 -0.74 11.20
N LEU A 37 -21.38 -0.61 10.36
CA LEU A 37 -21.24 0.45 9.36
C LEU A 37 -20.88 -0.17 8.02
N TYR A 38 -21.54 0.25 6.95
CA TYR A 38 -21.16 -0.09 5.58
C TYR A 38 -20.85 1.20 4.84
N VAL A 39 -19.60 1.37 4.42
CA VAL A 39 -19.14 2.50 3.61
C VAL A 39 -18.93 2.00 2.19
N LYS A 40 -19.83 2.36 1.28
CA LYS A 40 -19.75 1.99 -0.14
C LYS A 40 -19.46 3.23 -0.96
N SER A 41 -18.52 3.13 -1.88
CA SER A 41 -18.32 4.13 -2.93
C SER A 41 -18.22 5.58 -2.41
N SER A 42 -17.69 5.73 -1.20
CA SER A 42 -17.61 7.01 -0.49
C SER A 42 -16.15 7.40 -0.34
N ILE A 43 -15.88 8.70 -0.35
CA ILE A 43 -14.53 9.27 -0.30
C ILE A 43 -14.50 10.44 0.67
N ASN A 44 -13.30 10.78 1.13
CA ASN A 44 -13.07 11.87 2.09
C ASN A 44 -13.84 11.66 3.39
N PHE A 45 -13.96 10.40 3.84
CA PHE A 45 -14.71 10.05 5.06
C PHE A 45 -13.77 9.86 6.26
N SER A 46 -14.30 10.13 7.45
CA SER A 46 -13.66 9.82 8.74
C SER A 46 -14.50 8.79 9.50
N VAL A 47 -13.87 7.69 9.91
CA VAL A 47 -14.45 6.74 10.87
C VAL A 47 -13.50 6.61 12.06
N GLU A 48 -13.77 7.40 13.10
CA GLU A 48 -12.88 7.58 14.25
C GLU A 48 -13.55 7.30 15.60
N GLY A 49 -12.90 6.55 16.49
CA GLY A 49 -13.29 6.50 17.91
C GLY A 49 -14.60 5.76 18.23
N ASN A 50 -15.13 4.95 17.31
CA ASN A 50 -16.39 4.24 17.52
C ASN A 50 -16.20 2.93 18.27
N LEU A 51 -17.24 2.48 18.98
CA LEU A 51 -17.35 1.16 19.58
C LEU A 51 -18.38 0.31 18.83
N PHE A 52 -17.94 -0.77 18.19
CA PHE A 52 -18.79 -1.78 17.56
C PHE A 52 -18.82 -3.03 18.45
N GLN A 53 -19.98 -3.40 18.97
CA GLN A 53 -20.08 -4.53 19.91
C GLN A 53 -21.34 -5.37 19.66
N MET A 54 -21.26 -6.66 19.97
CA MET A 54 -22.44 -7.53 19.94
C MET A 54 -23.44 -7.13 21.03
N ALA A 55 -24.73 -7.03 20.66
CA ALA A 55 -25.80 -6.74 21.61
C ALA A 55 -25.97 -7.91 22.59
N GLY A 56 -25.78 -7.65 23.89
CA GLY A 56 -25.79 -8.69 24.95
C GLY A 56 -27.11 -9.42 25.20
N ASN A 57 -28.21 -9.02 24.53
CA ASN A 57 -29.48 -9.74 24.56
C ASN A 57 -30.02 -9.89 23.13
N ALA A 58 -30.05 -11.12 22.63
CA ALA A 58 -30.91 -11.45 21.49
C ALA A 58 -32.37 -11.14 21.85
N PRO A 59 -33.18 -10.58 20.94
CA PRO A 59 -34.62 -10.45 21.17
C PRO A 59 -35.22 -11.82 21.50
N THR A 60 -35.79 -11.98 22.70
CA THR A 60 -36.34 -13.22 23.26
C THR A 60 -37.52 -13.83 22.49
N TYR A 61 -37.89 -13.27 21.33
CA TYR A 61 -39.09 -13.60 20.55
C TYR A 61 -38.82 -13.83 19.06
N MET A 62 -37.65 -14.35 18.67
CA MET A 62 -37.45 -14.82 17.29
C MET A 62 -37.22 -16.34 17.25
N PRO A 63 -38.02 -17.12 16.49
CA PRO A 63 -37.91 -18.56 16.37
C PRO A 63 -36.83 -18.98 15.36
N ILE A 64 -35.68 -18.29 15.36
CA ILE A 64 -34.63 -18.42 14.34
C ILE A 64 -33.30 -18.66 15.07
N ASP A 65 -32.45 -19.54 14.52
CA ASP A 65 -31.10 -19.78 15.03
C ASP A 65 -30.23 -18.55 14.74
N LEU A 66 -29.74 -17.91 15.79
CA LEU A 66 -29.09 -16.60 15.79
C LEU A 66 -27.57 -16.69 15.58
N ASN A 67 -27.11 -17.78 14.97
CA ASN A 67 -25.70 -18.07 14.71
C ASN A 67 -25.12 -17.28 13.51
N GLY A 68 -25.76 -16.20 13.06
CA GLY A 68 -25.20 -15.40 11.97
C GLY A 68 -24.07 -14.48 12.45
N PHE A 69 -23.24 -14.08 11.51
CA PHE A 69 -21.93 -13.47 11.74
C PHE A 69 -22.02 -11.93 11.75
N PRO A 70 -21.92 -11.23 12.90
CA PRO A 70 -21.94 -9.77 12.90
C PRO A 70 -20.59 -9.22 12.44
N VAL A 71 -20.62 -8.29 11.48
CA VAL A 71 -19.46 -7.54 10.98
C VAL A 71 -19.48 -6.13 11.56
N GLY A 72 -18.36 -5.65 12.10
CA GLY A 72 -18.28 -4.30 12.65
C GLY A 72 -18.44 -3.24 11.56
N MET A 73 -17.50 -3.24 10.62
CA MET A 73 -17.40 -2.26 9.54
C MET A 73 -17.13 -2.96 8.20
N VAL A 74 -17.79 -2.50 7.15
CA VAL A 74 -17.52 -2.88 5.77
C VAL A 74 -17.08 -1.64 5.00
N VAL A 75 -15.95 -1.71 4.30
CA VAL A 75 -15.51 -0.67 3.36
C VAL A 75 -15.45 -1.27 1.98
N ASN A 76 -16.19 -0.68 1.04
CA ASN A 76 -16.36 -1.24 -0.29
C ASN A 76 -16.13 -0.21 -1.39
N SER A 77 -15.17 -0.51 -2.27
CA SER A 77 -14.93 0.21 -3.52
C SER A 77 -14.86 1.72 -3.32
N THR A 78 -14.09 2.20 -2.35
CA THR A 78 -14.03 3.63 -2.03
C THR A 78 -13.07 4.40 -2.93
N TYR A 79 -12.08 3.75 -3.57
CA TYR A 79 -10.99 4.43 -4.30
C TYR A 79 -10.40 5.61 -3.51
N THR A 80 -10.30 5.44 -2.20
CA THR A 80 -9.80 6.50 -1.33
C THR A 80 -8.29 6.68 -1.48
N GLU A 81 -7.82 7.92 -1.34
CA GLU A 81 -6.39 8.26 -1.32
C GLU A 81 -5.86 8.45 0.10
N MET A 82 -6.74 8.74 1.06
CA MET A 82 -6.32 9.15 2.40
C MET A 82 -7.27 8.74 3.52
N ASP A 83 -8.40 8.11 3.25
CA ASP A 83 -9.36 7.79 4.31
C ASP A 83 -8.79 6.70 5.24
N ALA A 84 -9.33 6.63 6.44
CA ALA A 84 -8.89 5.65 7.41
C ALA A 84 -10.00 5.19 8.34
N ALA A 85 -9.89 3.93 8.78
CA ALA A 85 -10.55 3.44 9.97
C ALA A 85 -9.57 3.60 11.14
N TYR A 86 -9.86 4.54 12.04
CA TYR A 86 -8.91 4.96 13.07
C TYR A 86 -9.50 4.90 14.49
N ARG A 87 -8.76 4.40 15.48
CA ARG A 87 -9.21 4.41 16.90
C ARG A 87 -10.56 3.74 17.18
N ASN A 88 -11.05 2.87 16.30
CA ASN A 88 -12.28 2.14 16.55
C ASN A 88 -12.01 0.93 17.45
N THR A 89 -12.99 0.58 18.28
CA THR A 89 -12.98 -0.62 19.12
C THR A 89 -14.04 -1.60 18.61
N PHE A 90 -13.65 -2.85 18.41
CA PHE A 90 -14.52 -3.94 17.95
C PHE A 90 -14.54 -5.02 19.02
N GLU A 91 -15.71 -5.39 19.53
CA GLU A 91 -15.85 -6.31 20.68
C GLU A 91 -16.83 -7.46 20.41
N GLY A 92 -16.33 -8.70 20.52
CA GLY A 92 -17.16 -9.90 20.45
C GLY A 92 -17.89 -10.09 19.12
N LEU A 93 -17.27 -9.65 18.02
CA LEU A 93 -17.83 -9.74 16.66
C LEU A 93 -17.25 -10.95 15.91
N GLU A 94 -17.90 -11.40 14.85
CA GLU A 94 -17.25 -12.39 13.98
C GLU A 94 -16.11 -11.75 13.20
N LEU A 95 -16.35 -10.56 12.64
CA LEU A 95 -15.37 -9.83 11.86
C LEU A 95 -15.37 -8.36 12.25
N GLY A 96 -14.21 -7.82 12.61
CA GLY A 96 -14.06 -6.40 12.90
C GLY A 96 -14.28 -5.54 11.64
N ILE A 97 -13.41 -5.68 10.65
CA ILE A 97 -13.41 -4.89 9.40
C ILE A 97 -13.34 -5.81 8.18
N LEU A 98 -14.30 -5.65 7.27
CA LEU A 98 -14.33 -6.29 5.95
C LEU A 98 -14.03 -5.27 4.85
N ASN A 99 -13.04 -5.54 4.01
CA ASN A 99 -12.69 -4.69 2.88
C ASN A 99 -13.06 -5.39 1.56
N LEU A 100 -13.91 -4.75 0.77
CA LEU A 100 -14.38 -5.25 -0.52
C LEU A 100 -14.03 -4.24 -1.62
N GLY A 101 -13.85 -4.73 -2.83
CA GLY A 101 -13.46 -3.94 -4.00
C GLY A 101 -12.20 -3.09 -3.78
N GLN A 102 -12.01 -2.14 -4.69
CA GLN A 102 -10.81 -1.33 -4.73
C GLN A 102 -10.90 -0.13 -3.76
N ASN A 103 -10.17 -0.19 -2.63
CA ASN A 103 -10.08 0.90 -1.65
C ASN A 103 -8.69 1.57 -1.67
N ARG A 104 -8.10 1.66 -2.87
CA ARG A 104 -6.82 2.34 -3.15
C ARG A 104 -6.84 2.95 -4.56
N THR A 105 -6.12 4.04 -4.76
CA THR A 105 -6.04 4.69 -6.09
C THR A 105 -4.80 4.32 -6.88
N ASN A 106 -3.72 3.97 -6.17
CA ASN A 106 -2.46 3.55 -6.76
C ASN A 106 -1.75 2.59 -5.80
N ASP A 107 -0.48 2.29 -6.07
CA ASP A 107 0.30 1.36 -5.26
C ASP A 107 0.67 1.88 -3.87
N TRP A 108 0.49 3.17 -3.56
CA TRP A 108 0.91 3.78 -2.30
C TRP A 108 -0.27 4.31 -1.49
N ASP A 109 -1.21 4.97 -2.15
CA ASP A 109 -2.36 5.68 -1.56
C ASP A 109 -3.58 4.75 -1.43
N GLY A 110 -4.23 4.75 -0.26
CA GLY A 110 -5.38 3.89 -0.01
C GLY A 110 -5.92 3.97 1.41
N LEU A 111 -6.89 3.11 1.71
CA LEU A 111 -7.49 2.98 3.03
C LEU A 111 -6.44 2.54 4.06
N GLN A 112 -6.25 3.35 5.10
CA GLN A 112 -5.42 2.99 6.25
C GLN A 112 -6.27 2.47 7.41
N ILE A 113 -5.86 1.37 8.02
CA ILE A 113 -6.49 0.78 9.19
C ILE A 113 -5.49 0.88 10.33
N ARG A 114 -5.68 1.86 11.22
CA ARG A 114 -4.68 2.22 12.23
C ARG A 114 -5.29 2.48 13.60
N CYS A 115 -4.56 2.17 14.65
CA CYS A 115 -4.93 2.44 16.04
C CYS A 115 -6.27 1.81 16.46
N ASN A 116 -6.75 0.77 15.79
CA ASN A 116 -7.98 0.09 16.18
C ASN A 116 -7.71 -0.98 17.25
N ILE A 117 -8.70 -1.25 18.09
CA ILE A 117 -8.63 -2.27 19.14
C ILE A 117 -9.66 -3.34 18.82
N PHE A 118 -9.21 -4.57 18.65
CA PHE A 118 -10.07 -5.73 18.40
C PHE A 118 -10.02 -6.64 19.62
N ASN A 119 -11.16 -6.83 20.28
CA ASN A 119 -11.30 -7.66 21.48
C ASN A 119 -12.27 -8.79 21.17
N ASP A 120 -11.81 -10.03 21.34
CA ASP A 120 -12.64 -11.23 21.17
C ASP A 120 -13.35 -11.32 19.81
N CYS A 121 -12.76 -10.77 18.73
CA CYS A 121 -13.25 -10.98 17.38
C CYS A 121 -12.76 -12.32 16.81
N SER A 122 -13.60 -13.07 16.09
CA SER A 122 -13.17 -14.30 15.43
C SER A 122 -12.14 -14.01 14.32
N HIS A 123 -12.35 -12.92 13.60
CA HIS A 123 -11.42 -12.31 12.66
C HIS A 123 -11.38 -10.79 12.89
N ASP A 124 -10.21 -10.15 12.82
CA ASP A 124 -10.13 -8.71 13.04
C ASP A 124 -10.29 -7.92 11.73
N ILE A 125 -9.48 -8.24 10.72
CA ILE A 125 -9.46 -7.57 9.42
C ILE A 125 -9.41 -8.60 8.30
N LEU A 126 -10.29 -8.47 7.31
CA LEU A 126 -10.32 -9.31 6.11
C LEU A 126 -10.32 -8.47 4.83
N VAL A 127 -9.39 -8.80 3.92
CA VAL A 127 -9.37 -8.41 2.51
C VAL A 127 -9.44 -9.72 1.71
N PRO A 128 -10.61 -10.12 1.20
CA PRO A 128 -10.78 -11.43 0.59
C PRO A 128 -10.19 -11.49 -0.83
N ILE A 129 -9.98 -12.69 -1.37
CA ILE A 129 -9.66 -12.84 -2.81
C ILE A 129 -10.89 -12.36 -3.59
N PRO A 130 -10.76 -11.46 -4.58
CA PRO A 130 -11.87 -11.09 -5.43
C PRO A 130 -12.34 -12.31 -6.25
N ASP A 131 -13.64 -12.63 -6.22
CA ASP A 131 -14.22 -13.67 -7.09
C ASP A 131 -14.21 -13.23 -8.58
N LEU A 132 -14.25 -11.92 -8.84
CA LEU A 132 -14.21 -11.23 -10.13
C LEU A 132 -13.55 -9.84 -9.95
N TYR A 133 -12.83 -9.33 -10.96
CA TYR A 133 -12.27 -7.96 -11.00
C TYR A 133 -13.37 -6.89 -10.79
N PRO A 134 -13.10 -5.74 -10.13
CA PRO A 134 -11.80 -5.23 -9.66
C PRO A 134 -11.33 -5.81 -8.32
N GLU A 135 -10.05 -5.65 -8.01
CA GLU A 135 -9.36 -6.36 -6.93
C GLU A 135 -9.64 -5.76 -5.55
N ASN A 136 -9.95 -6.62 -4.57
CA ASN A 136 -10.08 -6.22 -3.17
C ASN A 136 -8.73 -5.68 -2.66
N SER A 137 -8.72 -4.45 -2.16
CA SER A 137 -7.47 -3.79 -1.78
C SER A 137 -7.65 -2.75 -0.67
N VAL A 138 -6.55 -2.46 0.02
CA VAL A 138 -6.36 -1.39 1.01
C VAL A 138 -5.02 -0.71 0.73
N SER A 139 -4.62 0.30 1.51
CA SER A 139 -3.29 0.91 1.34
C SER A 139 -2.18 -0.13 1.49
N HIS A 140 -1.20 -0.04 0.60
CA HIS A 140 0.01 -0.86 0.61
C HIS A 140 0.86 -0.64 1.87
N PHE A 141 0.80 0.55 2.48
CA PHE A 141 1.53 0.87 3.71
C PHE A 141 0.56 1.14 4.87
N GLN A 142 0.57 0.25 5.86
CA GLN A 142 -0.14 0.42 7.13
C GLN A 142 0.81 0.99 8.18
N GLY A 143 0.76 2.31 8.35
CA GLY A 143 1.82 3.07 9.00
C GLY A 143 2.92 3.48 8.00
N TYR A 144 4.04 4.01 8.47
CA TYR A 144 5.15 4.34 7.58
C TYR A 144 6.53 4.31 8.26
N ALA A 145 7.58 4.22 7.44
CA ALA A 145 8.97 4.23 7.89
C ALA A 145 9.62 5.62 7.75
N GLN A 146 10.37 6.06 8.77
CA GLN A 146 11.25 7.23 8.67
C GLN A 146 12.41 7.17 9.65
N VAL A 147 13.56 7.78 9.35
CA VAL A 147 14.65 7.87 10.35
C VAL A 147 14.16 8.59 11.60
N GLY A 148 14.29 7.97 12.78
CA GLY A 148 13.78 8.54 14.03
C GLY A 148 12.28 8.33 14.28
N TRP A 149 11.73 7.22 13.78
CA TRP A 149 10.39 6.69 14.05
C TRP A 149 9.84 7.13 15.42
N THR A 150 8.63 7.68 15.40
CA THR A 150 7.83 7.92 16.58
C THR A 150 6.74 6.86 16.67
N PRO A 151 6.19 6.60 17.88
CA PRO A 151 5.07 5.68 18.01
C PRO A 151 3.85 6.05 17.14
N GLN A 152 3.67 7.34 16.78
CA GLN A 152 2.56 7.82 15.95
C GLN A 152 2.68 7.44 14.47
N ASP A 153 3.86 7.01 14.03
CA ASP A 153 4.12 6.64 12.63
C ASP A 153 3.63 5.23 12.31
N LEU A 154 3.40 4.42 13.36
CA LEU A 154 3.07 3.00 13.28
C LEU A 154 1.58 2.76 13.08
N ALA A 155 1.21 1.56 12.62
CA ALA A 155 -0.18 1.16 12.49
C ALA A 155 -0.90 1.09 13.84
N ASN A 156 -0.24 0.60 14.89
CA ASN A 156 -0.74 0.56 16.27
C ASN A 156 -2.11 -0.15 16.48
N ASN A 157 -2.54 -1.04 15.59
CA ASN A 157 -3.72 -1.86 15.91
C ASN A 157 -3.38 -2.89 17.01
N LEU A 158 -4.35 -3.18 17.87
CA LEU A 158 -4.30 -4.24 18.87
C LEU A 158 -5.25 -5.36 18.43
N PHE A 159 -4.69 -6.47 17.95
CA PHE A 159 -5.43 -7.62 17.42
C PHE A 159 -6.00 -8.52 18.52
N SER A 160 -7.08 -9.24 18.24
CA SER A 160 -7.78 -10.05 19.24
C SER A 160 -6.98 -11.27 19.68
N HIS A 161 -6.18 -11.87 18.78
CA HIS A 161 -5.41 -13.09 19.05
C HIS A 161 -6.29 -14.25 19.57
N THR A 162 -7.57 -14.25 19.21
CA THR A 162 -8.59 -15.19 19.74
C THR A 162 -8.26 -16.65 19.44
N ASN A 163 -7.52 -16.90 18.35
CA ASN A 163 -7.03 -18.22 18.04
C ASN A 163 -5.57 -18.40 18.48
N ASN A 164 -5.35 -19.26 19.48
CA ASN A 164 -4.00 -19.62 19.96
C ASN A 164 -3.26 -20.57 19.00
N ASP A 165 -3.90 -21.07 17.95
CA ASP A 165 -3.21 -21.81 16.89
C ASP A 165 -2.59 -20.81 15.91
N PRO A 166 -1.24 -20.71 15.83
CA PRO A 166 -0.57 -19.81 14.90
C PRO A 166 -0.84 -20.16 13.42
N ASN A 167 -1.44 -21.32 13.12
CA ASN A 167 -1.83 -21.71 11.77
C ASN A 167 -3.22 -21.19 11.37
N ILE A 168 -3.99 -20.62 12.31
CA ILE A 168 -5.32 -20.07 12.03
C ILE A 168 -5.19 -18.55 11.89
N ILE A 169 -5.16 -18.15 10.62
CA ILE A 169 -5.18 -16.77 10.13
C ILE A 169 -6.49 -16.11 10.60
N SER A 170 -6.39 -15.12 11.48
CA SER A 170 -7.57 -14.47 12.08
C SER A 170 -7.41 -12.97 12.29
N ASP A 171 -6.20 -12.46 12.49
CA ASP A 171 -6.03 -11.05 12.82
C ASP A 171 -6.07 -10.15 11.56
N PHE A 172 -5.11 -10.30 10.64
CA PHE A 172 -5.12 -9.54 9.38
C PHE A 172 -4.98 -10.49 8.19
N ASP A 173 -6.11 -10.84 7.59
CA ASP A 173 -6.13 -11.70 6.42
C ASP A 173 -6.18 -10.86 5.13
N ASN A 174 -5.00 -10.60 4.55
CA ASN A 174 -4.88 -9.98 3.25
C ASN A 174 -4.72 -11.06 2.16
N ASN A 175 -5.84 -11.46 1.57
CA ASN A 175 -5.85 -12.33 0.40
C ASN A 175 -5.96 -11.54 -0.92
N GLY A 176 -5.80 -10.21 -0.89
CA GLY A 176 -5.62 -9.42 -2.10
C GLY A 176 -4.33 -9.81 -2.85
N PRO A 177 -4.22 -9.48 -4.15
CA PRO A 177 -3.06 -9.88 -4.96
C PRO A 177 -1.77 -9.12 -4.61
N TYR A 178 -1.86 -8.05 -3.82
CA TYR A 178 -0.74 -7.16 -3.52
C TYR A 178 -0.11 -7.42 -2.16
N LEU A 179 1.21 -7.30 -2.12
CA LEU A 179 1.98 -7.23 -0.88
C LEU A 179 1.50 -6.05 -0.03
N LEU A 180 1.44 -6.21 1.29
CA LEU A 180 1.16 -5.14 2.23
C LEU A 180 2.32 -4.99 3.23
N HIS A 181 2.75 -3.76 3.51
CA HIS A 181 3.76 -3.45 4.52
C HIS A 181 3.07 -2.98 5.79
N TYR A 182 3.27 -3.70 6.89
CA TYR A 182 2.66 -3.39 8.18
C TYR A 182 3.70 -2.96 9.20
N PHE A 183 3.67 -1.69 9.58
CA PHE A 183 4.60 -1.09 10.54
C PHE A 183 4.02 -1.16 11.94
N ARG A 184 4.67 -1.90 12.85
CA ARG A 184 4.16 -2.15 14.20
C ARG A 184 5.12 -1.70 15.28
N PRO A 185 4.63 -1.45 16.51
CA PRO A 185 5.51 -1.35 17.67
C PRO A 185 6.17 -2.69 17.96
N PHE A 186 7.47 -2.67 18.25
CA PHE A 186 8.14 -3.83 18.83
C PHE A 186 7.97 -3.80 20.36
N ASP A 187 6.92 -4.45 20.85
CA ASP A 187 6.65 -4.56 22.29
C ASP A 187 6.41 -6.02 22.70
N PRO A 188 7.43 -6.72 23.23
CA PRO A 188 7.26 -8.11 23.69
C PRO A 188 6.26 -8.27 24.83
N SER A 189 5.89 -7.19 25.53
CA SER A 189 4.89 -7.23 26.61
C SER A 189 3.44 -7.17 26.11
N GLU A 190 3.25 -6.71 24.87
CA GLU A 190 1.94 -6.64 24.21
C GLU A 190 2.03 -7.32 22.83
N PRO A 191 1.85 -8.65 22.76
CA PRO A 191 1.97 -9.38 21.52
C PRO A 191 0.88 -9.00 20.50
N ARG A 192 -0.23 -8.37 20.93
CA ARG A 192 -1.36 -8.00 20.08
C ARG A 192 -1.02 -6.94 19.02
N PHE A 193 0.18 -6.34 19.05
CA PHE A 193 0.66 -5.50 17.95
C PHE A 193 1.07 -6.30 16.71
N GLU A 194 1.30 -7.62 16.85
CA GLU A 194 1.62 -8.51 15.73
C GLU A 194 0.33 -9.11 15.15
N PRO A 195 -0.01 -8.90 13.87
CA PRO A 195 -1.10 -9.64 13.25
C PRO A 195 -0.68 -11.08 12.97
N ARG A 196 -1.50 -12.05 13.39
CA ARG A 196 -1.49 -13.44 12.92
C ARG A 196 -2.34 -13.53 11.65
N GLY A 197 -1.69 -13.52 10.50
CA GLY A 197 -2.35 -13.39 9.20
C GLY A 197 -1.72 -14.25 8.08
N ASN A 198 -2.27 -14.18 6.87
CA ASN A 198 -1.77 -14.92 5.70
C ASN A 198 -0.52 -14.27 5.06
N HIS A 199 0.21 -15.03 4.24
CA HIS A 199 1.57 -14.80 3.74
C HIS A 199 1.81 -13.59 2.79
N ILE A 200 0.91 -12.61 2.72
CA ILE A 200 0.99 -11.50 1.74
C ILE A 200 1.23 -10.14 2.44
N PHE A 201 1.83 -10.13 3.63
CA PHE A 201 2.32 -8.90 4.26
C PHE A 201 3.72 -9.04 4.87
N ARG A 202 4.52 -7.96 4.79
CA ARG A 202 5.81 -7.81 5.48
C ARG A 202 5.63 -7.02 6.76
N LEU A 203 6.12 -7.57 7.86
CA LEU A 203 6.13 -6.91 9.16
C LEU A 203 7.41 -6.09 9.34
N HIS A 204 7.25 -4.86 9.81
CA HIS A 204 8.36 -3.95 10.10
C HIS A 204 8.29 -3.50 11.55
N ASP A 205 9.36 -3.79 12.29
CA ASP A 205 9.47 -3.47 13.70
C ASP A 205 9.90 -2.02 13.90
N GLY A 206 9.01 -1.24 14.50
CA GLY A 206 9.24 0.12 14.96
C GLY A 206 9.79 0.20 16.38
N PRO A 207 10.00 1.42 16.91
CA PRO A 207 10.50 1.63 18.26
C PRO A 207 9.58 0.99 19.29
N GLN A 208 10.17 0.46 20.36
CA GLN A 208 9.39 0.05 21.53
C GLN A 208 8.69 1.30 22.08
N PRO A 209 7.36 1.26 22.23
CA PRO A 209 6.63 2.44 22.56
C PRO A 209 6.69 2.72 24.07
N ASP A 210 6.68 3.98 24.49
CA ASP A 210 6.67 4.35 25.92
C ASP A 210 5.37 3.80 26.56
N PRO A 211 5.43 3.00 27.63
CA PRO A 211 4.29 2.29 28.20
C PRO A 211 3.12 3.17 28.69
N THR A 212 3.23 4.50 28.71
CA THR A 212 2.33 5.32 29.54
C THR A 212 1.17 6.08 28.88
N ASP A 213 1.03 6.21 27.55
CA ASP A 213 -0.21 6.78 27.00
C ASP A 213 -0.59 6.28 25.60
N TRP A 214 -1.75 5.59 25.51
CA TRP A 214 -2.38 5.23 24.25
C TRP A 214 -2.71 6.47 23.40
N ASN A 215 -3.07 7.60 24.03
CA ASN A 215 -3.39 8.84 23.32
C ASN A 215 -2.14 9.50 22.72
N ASP A 216 -0.95 9.27 23.28
CA ASP A 216 0.28 9.77 22.67
C ASP A 216 0.60 9.00 21.39
N ARG A 217 0.40 7.68 21.39
CA ARG A 217 0.67 6.82 20.23
C ARG A 217 -0.42 6.96 19.16
N CYS A 218 -1.65 7.14 19.60
CA CYS A 218 -2.85 7.21 18.79
C CYS A 218 -3.68 8.43 19.21
N PRO A 219 -3.32 9.67 18.80
CA PRO A 219 -4.03 10.87 19.22
C PRO A 219 -5.48 10.92 18.71
N GLN A 220 -6.41 11.48 19.48
CA GLN A 220 -7.78 11.78 19.00
C GLN A 220 -7.77 12.92 17.99
N GLY A 221 -8.73 12.93 17.07
CA GLY A 221 -8.87 13.95 16.03
C GLY A 221 -7.76 13.86 14.99
N PHE A 222 -7.19 12.66 14.81
CA PHE A 222 -6.17 12.43 13.78
C PHE A 222 -6.77 12.56 12.38
N LEU A 223 -8.02 12.13 12.20
CA LEU A 223 -8.74 12.24 10.93
C LEU A 223 -9.52 13.55 10.81
N VAL A 224 -10.05 14.05 11.93
CA VAL A 224 -10.80 15.31 11.97
C VAL A 224 -10.02 16.37 12.70
N ILE A 225 -9.38 17.24 11.91
CA ILE A 225 -8.78 18.46 12.43
C ILE A 225 -9.93 19.40 12.80
N LYS A 226 -10.31 19.37 14.08
CA LYS A 226 -11.26 20.33 14.66
C LYS A 226 -10.62 21.71 14.64
N MET A 227 -10.83 22.47 13.57
CA MET A 227 -10.44 23.86 13.53
C MET A 227 -11.32 24.64 14.51
N ASP A 228 -10.68 25.35 15.44
CA ASP A 228 -11.40 26.26 16.34
C ASP A 228 -12.20 27.24 15.48
N THR A 229 -13.50 27.32 15.76
CA THR A 229 -14.51 28.13 15.07
C THR A 229 -14.19 29.63 15.02
N THR A 230 -13.17 30.10 15.73
CA THR A 230 -12.52 31.37 15.38
C THR A 230 -11.65 31.16 14.14
N LEU A 231 -12.24 31.36 12.95
CA LEU A 231 -11.57 31.40 11.65
C LEU A 231 -10.19 32.04 11.79
N VAL A 232 -9.16 31.20 11.86
CA VAL A 232 -7.79 31.62 11.61
C VAL A 232 -7.82 32.20 10.20
N PRO A 233 -7.29 33.42 9.94
CA PRO A 233 -7.31 34.01 8.60
C PRO A 233 -6.88 32.97 7.56
N SER A 234 -7.64 32.82 6.47
CA SER A 234 -7.42 31.80 5.43
C SER A 234 -5.97 31.74 4.92
N SER A 235 -5.22 32.83 5.06
CA SER A 235 -3.78 32.89 4.82
C SER A 235 -2.93 31.93 5.67
N LEU A 236 -3.25 31.69 6.94
CA LEU A 236 -2.45 30.80 7.81
C LEU A 236 -2.74 29.33 7.54
N GLN A 237 -4.01 28.97 7.31
CA GLN A 237 -4.39 27.61 6.91
C GLN A 237 -3.75 27.23 5.58
N ARG A 238 -3.71 28.17 4.64
CA ARG A 238 -3.03 28.00 3.36
C ARG A 238 -1.52 27.83 3.51
N VAL A 239 -0.85 28.61 4.37
CA VAL A 239 0.58 28.44 4.64
C VAL A 239 0.88 27.03 5.16
N VAL A 240 0.03 26.48 6.04
CA VAL A 240 0.20 25.11 6.54
C VAL A 240 -0.03 24.09 5.41
N LEU A 241 -1.09 24.25 4.62
CA LEU A 241 -1.38 23.37 3.49
C LEU A 241 -0.24 23.34 2.47
N ASP A 242 0.27 24.52 2.07
CA ASP A 242 1.40 24.66 1.15
C ASP A 242 2.67 24.06 1.74
N SER A 243 2.91 24.21 3.05
CA SER A 243 4.03 23.56 3.74
C SER A 243 3.94 22.04 3.69
N LEU A 244 2.76 21.45 3.93
CA LEU A 244 2.56 20.00 3.85
C LEU A 244 2.71 19.50 2.41
N LYS A 245 2.17 20.25 1.44
CA LYS A 245 2.32 19.95 0.01
C LYS A 245 3.79 19.94 -0.41
N ASN A 246 4.54 20.96 -0.03
CA ASN A 246 5.96 21.08 -0.37
C ASN A 246 6.79 19.97 0.28
N ASP A 247 6.48 19.56 1.52
CA ASP A 247 7.15 18.45 2.19
C ASP A 247 6.89 17.10 1.50
N TYR A 248 5.66 16.86 1.05
CA TYR A 248 5.30 15.72 0.20
C TYR A 248 6.03 15.78 -1.16
N LEU A 249 5.94 16.89 -1.88
CA LEU A 249 6.54 17.05 -3.22
C LEU A 249 8.07 16.94 -3.20
N SER A 250 8.71 17.40 -2.13
CA SER A 250 10.16 17.27 -1.97
C SER A 250 10.61 15.81 -1.95
N ASP A 251 9.81 14.91 -1.37
CA ASP A 251 10.13 13.47 -1.35
C ASP A 251 9.83 12.81 -2.69
N VAL A 252 8.76 13.22 -3.37
CA VAL A 252 8.44 12.76 -4.73
C VAL A 252 9.54 13.15 -5.71
N GLU A 253 10.02 14.40 -5.65
CA GLU A 253 11.13 14.87 -6.47
C GLU A 253 12.42 14.10 -6.15
N ALA A 254 12.73 13.91 -4.86
CA ALA A 254 13.89 13.14 -4.44
C ALA A 254 13.84 11.70 -4.97
N LEU A 255 12.69 11.02 -4.87
CA LEU A 255 12.51 9.68 -5.40
C LEU A 255 12.67 9.65 -6.92
N GLY A 256 12.06 10.61 -7.63
CA GLY A 256 12.19 10.73 -9.07
C GLY A 256 13.62 10.93 -9.55
N GLN A 257 14.44 11.71 -8.82
CA GLN A 257 15.86 11.89 -9.12
C GLN A 257 16.71 10.65 -8.79
N LEU A 258 16.29 9.85 -7.82
CA LEU A 258 17.02 8.63 -7.42
C LEU A 258 16.71 7.47 -8.37
N ILE A 259 15.46 7.33 -8.83
CA ILE A 259 15.06 6.29 -9.77
C ILE A 259 15.80 6.48 -11.08
N ASP A 260 16.65 5.52 -11.45
CA ASP A 260 17.44 5.54 -12.68
C ASP A 260 18.17 6.88 -12.92
N GLN A 261 18.62 7.54 -11.83
CA GLN A 261 19.20 8.89 -11.84
C GLN A 261 18.33 9.96 -12.54
N GLY A 262 17.00 9.80 -12.52
CA GLY A 262 16.04 10.72 -13.11
C GLY A 262 15.83 10.57 -14.61
N ASN A 263 16.42 9.55 -15.27
CA ASN A 263 16.28 9.37 -16.71
C ASN A 263 16.27 7.91 -17.14
N THR A 264 15.17 7.21 -16.84
CA THR A 264 14.92 5.82 -17.28
C THR A 264 15.11 5.63 -18.79
N PRO A 265 14.58 6.48 -19.70
CA PRO A 265 14.78 6.30 -21.14
C PRO A 265 16.25 6.32 -21.56
N GLN A 266 17.05 7.21 -20.97
CA GLN A 266 18.49 7.27 -21.26
C GLN A 266 19.21 6.03 -20.71
N LEU A 267 18.92 5.61 -19.47
CA LEU A 267 19.55 4.44 -18.89
C LEU A 267 19.24 3.16 -19.69
N LEU A 268 17.99 3.00 -20.15
CA LEU A 268 17.62 1.91 -21.06
C LEU A 268 18.42 1.97 -22.37
N ALA A 269 18.54 3.17 -22.98
CA ALA A 269 19.33 3.35 -24.20
C ALA A 269 20.82 3.03 -23.99
N ASP A 270 21.36 3.40 -22.82
CA ASP A 270 22.74 3.10 -22.45
C ASP A 270 22.95 1.59 -22.34
N ILE A 271 22.05 0.86 -21.65
CA ILE A 271 22.08 -0.61 -21.53
C ILE A 271 22.11 -1.29 -22.90
N PHE A 272 21.27 -0.84 -23.84
CA PHE A 272 21.29 -1.36 -25.22
C PHE A 272 22.61 -1.12 -25.97
N SER A 273 23.38 -0.10 -25.57
CA SER A 273 24.62 0.29 -26.23
C SER A 273 25.86 -0.41 -25.68
N TYR A 274 25.79 -1.03 -24.49
CA TYR A 274 26.93 -1.73 -23.89
C TYR A 274 27.33 -2.95 -24.72
N PRO A 275 28.60 -3.06 -25.15
CA PRO A 275 29.09 -4.30 -25.74
C PRO A 275 29.20 -5.39 -24.67
N GLU A 276 28.99 -6.65 -25.04
CA GLU A 276 29.03 -7.79 -24.11
C GLU A 276 30.34 -7.88 -23.30
N SER A 277 31.47 -7.48 -23.89
CA SER A 277 32.77 -7.43 -23.21
C SER A 277 32.82 -6.46 -22.02
N GLU A 278 31.84 -5.56 -21.91
CA GLU A 278 31.77 -4.50 -20.89
C GLU A 278 30.59 -4.67 -19.92
N TYR A 279 29.87 -5.79 -19.97
CA TYR A 279 28.75 -6.07 -19.06
C TYR A 279 29.11 -5.99 -17.58
N TYR A 280 30.37 -6.25 -17.22
CA TYR A 280 30.84 -6.03 -15.86
C TYR A 280 30.84 -4.54 -15.46
N TYR A 281 31.19 -3.62 -16.36
CA TYR A 281 31.12 -2.19 -16.08
C TYR A 281 29.68 -1.70 -16.00
N MET A 282 28.82 -2.17 -16.92
CA MET A 282 27.38 -1.93 -16.83
C MET A 282 26.82 -2.38 -15.48
N PHE A 283 27.21 -3.57 -15.00
CA PHE A 283 26.82 -4.03 -13.67
C PHE A 283 27.26 -3.07 -12.56
N LEU A 284 28.48 -2.54 -12.59
CA LEU A 284 28.95 -1.57 -11.59
C LEU A 284 28.14 -0.27 -11.62
N ASP A 285 27.83 0.24 -12.81
CA ASP A 285 27.04 1.46 -13.00
C ASP A 285 25.61 1.29 -12.47
N LEU A 286 25.01 0.11 -12.69
CA LEU A 286 23.70 -0.25 -12.17
C LEU A 286 23.71 -0.50 -10.65
N MET A 287 24.75 -1.15 -10.13
CA MET A 287 24.95 -1.35 -8.69
C MET A 287 25.13 -0.03 -7.94
N ALA A 288 25.78 0.96 -8.55
CA ALA A 288 25.92 2.30 -7.97
C ALA A 288 24.58 3.05 -7.87
N GLN A 289 23.59 2.67 -8.68
CA GLN A 289 22.22 3.23 -8.68
C GLN A 289 21.25 2.41 -7.82
N SER A 290 21.61 1.19 -7.46
CA SER A 290 20.82 0.35 -6.57
C SER A 290 20.74 0.98 -5.17
N PRO A 291 19.58 0.92 -4.47
CA PRO A 291 18.40 0.11 -4.74
C PRO A 291 17.30 0.84 -5.56
N TYR A 292 17.64 1.86 -6.35
CA TYR A 292 16.64 2.71 -7.02
C TYR A 292 16.40 2.37 -8.48
N LEU A 293 16.82 1.19 -8.95
CA LEU A 293 16.54 0.80 -10.34
C LEU A 293 15.04 0.53 -10.54
N SER A 294 14.51 1.03 -11.66
CA SER A 294 13.13 0.75 -12.05
C SER A 294 12.92 -0.69 -12.49
N GLU A 295 11.65 -1.13 -12.46
CA GLU A 295 11.27 -2.46 -12.96
C GLU A 295 11.68 -2.65 -14.42
N GLY A 296 11.43 -1.65 -15.28
CA GLY A 296 11.76 -1.71 -16.70
C GLY A 296 13.25 -1.91 -16.97
N VAL A 297 14.11 -1.20 -16.23
CA VAL A 297 15.57 -1.37 -16.32
C VAL A 297 16.01 -2.77 -15.92
N LEU A 298 15.45 -3.30 -14.82
CA LEU A 298 15.80 -4.65 -14.36
C LEU A 298 15.31 -5.73 -15.33
N ILE A 299 14.10 -5.61 -15.88
CA ILE A 299 13.58 -6.51 -16.92
C ILE A 299 14.51 -6.50 -18.15
N GLU A 300 14.97 -5.32 -18.58
CA GLU A 300 15.88 -5.22 -19.71
C GLU A 300 17.18 -6.00 -19.46
N VAL A 301 17.79 -5.85 -18.28
CA VAL A 301 19.01 -6.58 -17.91
C VAL A 301 18.75 -8.09 -17.78
N ILE A 302 17.59 -8.50 -17.25
CA ILE A 302 17.14 -9.91 -17.21
C ILE A 302 17.03 -10.50 -18.62
N ASN A 303 16.70 -9.70 -19.64
CA ASN A 303 16.52 -10.18 -21.01
C ASN A 303 17.83 -10.26 -21.82
N LEU A 304 18.93 -9.70 -21.30
CA LEU A 304 20.24 -9.79 -21.96
C LEU A 304 20.78 -11.24 -21.94
N SER A 305 20.89 -11.86 -23.12
CA SER A 305 21.18 -13.29 -23.28
C SER A 305 22.55 -13.74 -22.76
N ASN A 306 23.53 -12.84 -22.73
CA ASN A 306 24.91 -13.13 -22.32
C ASN A 306 25.33 -12.41 -21.03
N PHE A 307 24.38 -11.76 -20.33
CA PHE A 307 24.68 -11.09 -19.07
C PHE A 307 24.96 -12.14 -17.98
N PRO A 308 26.08 -12.06 -17.24
CA PRO A 308 26.46 -13.11 -16.30
C PRO A 308 25.46 -13.31 -15.16
N ASP A 309 24.99 -14.54 -14.98
CA ASP A 309 23.94 -14.89 -14.01
C ASP A 309 24.27 -14.48 -12.57
N VAL A 310 25.54 -14.59 -12.16
CA VAL A 310 26.00 -14.18 -10.82
C VAL A 310 25.85 -12.66 -10.61
N LEU A 311 26.13 -11.87 -11.65
CA LEU A 311 25.98 -10.41 -11.59
C LEU A 311 24.50 -10.03 -11.59
N LEU A 312 23.69 -10.74 -12.37
CA LEU A 312 22.24 -10.56 -12.38
C LEU A 312 21.63 -10.83 -11.01
N ARG A 313 21.99 -11.96 -10.39
CA ARG A 313 21.53 -12.31 -9.04
C ARG A 313 21.83 -11.19 -8.05
N ASN A 314 23.07 -10.70 -8.03
CA ASN A 314 23.48 -9.65 -7.09
C ASN A 314 22.79 -8.31 -7.36
N LEU A 315 22.59 -7.95 -8.61
CA LEU A 315 21.85 -6.75 -8.97
C LEU A 315 20.41 -6.83 -8.46
N LEU A 316 19.74 -7.97 -8.67
CA LEU A 316 18.38 -8.18 -8.19
C LEU A 316 18.29 -8.21 -6.66
N MET A 317 19.28 -8.81 -5.98
CA MET A 317 19.36 -8.81 -4.51
C MET A 317 19.56 -7.41 -3.92
N GLU A 318 20.26 -6.50 -4.61
CA GLU A 318 20.42 -5.10 -4.18
C GLU A 318 19.22 -4.22 -4.58
N ASN A 319 18.25 -4.76 -5.31
CA ASN A 319 16.98 -4.11 -5.65
C ASN A 319 15.78 -4.98 -5.20
N PRO A 320 15.71 -5.32 -3.89
CA PRO A 320 14.76 -6.33 -3.39
C PRO A 320 13.30 -5.96 -3.62
N GLN A 321 12.98 -4.66 -3.66
CA GLN A 321 11.63 -4.17 -3.92
C GLN A 321 11.10 -4.62 -5.28
N SER A 322 11.95 -4.61 -6.31
CA SER A 322 11.54 -4.89 -7.69
C SER A 322 11.31 -6.39 -7.91
N VAL A 323 12.01 -7.25 -7.16
CA VAL A 323 11.87 -8.72 -7.23
C VAL A 323 10.51 -9.20 -6.69
N SER A 324 9.80 -8.35 -5.95
CA SER A 324 8.46 -8.64 -5.43
C SER A 324 7.37 -8.50 -6.50
N SER A 325 7.70 -7.90 -7.64
CA SER A 325 6.79 -7.73 -8.79
C SER A 325 6.59 -9.05 -9.54
N GLU A 326 5.34 -9.38 -9.87
CA GLU A 326 4.99 -10.55 -10.67
C GLU A 326 5.65 -10.52 -12.06
N ASN A 327 5.81 -9.33 -12.64
CA ASN A 327 6.45 -9.15 -13.95
C ASN A 327 7.93 -9.52 -13.91
N ILE A 328 8.66 -9.10 -12.87
CA ILE A 328 10.09 -9.43 -12.69
C ILE A 328 10.25 -10.92 -12.43
N LEU A 329 9.40 -11.51 -11.57
CA LEU A 329 9.42 -12.95 -11.31
C LEU A 329 9.15 -13.74 -12.58
N THR A 330 8.20 -13.30 -13.40
CA THR A 330 7.90 -13.90 -14.70
C THR A 330 9.11 -13.79 -15.63
N ALA A 331 9.71 -12.61 -15.75
CA ALA A 331 10.92 -12.40 -16.55
C ALA A 331 12.09 -13.30 -16.10
N ILE A 332 12.28 -13.48 -14.80
CA ILE A 332 13.30 -14.39 -14.22
C ILE A 332 13.02 -15.85 -14.60
N ILE A 333 11.76 -16.30 -14.47
CA ILE A 333 11.35 -17.68 -14.74
C ILE A 333 11.43 -18.00 -16.24
N GLU A 334 11.07 -17.05 -17.09
CA GLU A 334 11.05 -17.19 -18.56
C GLU A 334 12.41 -16.94 -19.22
N ARG A 335 13.40 -16.44 -18.46
CA ARG A 335 14.75 -16.16 -18.95
C ARG A 335 15.38 -17.39 -19.61
N THR A 336 16.07 -17.14 -20.73
CA THR A 336 16.86 -18.16 -21.44
C THR A 336 18.31 -17.70 -21.66
N PRO A 337 19.32 -18.45 -21.19
CA PRO A 337 19.23 -19.69 -20.39
C PRO A 337 18.64 -19.45 -18.99
N ALA A 338 17.95 -20.45 -18.44
CA ALA A 338 17.31 -20.35 -17.14
C ALA A 338 18.35 -20.21 -16.01
N LEU A 339 18.06 -19.35 -15.04
CA LEU A 339 18.89 -19.22 -13.84
C LEU A 339 18.89 -20.53 -13.04
N PRO A 340 20.02 -20.92 -12.44
CA PRO A 340 20.05 -22.01 -11.48
C PRO A 340 19.11 -21.75 -10.30
N GLN A 341 18.41 -22.78 -9.83
CA GLN A 341 17.39 -22.67 -8.77
C GLN A 341 17.90 -21.94 -7.51
N TYR A 342 19.15 -22.15 -7.11
CA TYR A 342 19.68 -21.47 -5.92
C TYR A 342 19.84 -19.97 -6.06
N MET A 343 20.10 -19.47 -7.27
CA MET A 343 20.15 -18.03 -7.50
C MET A 343 18.75 -17.45 -7.40
N ILE A 344 17.74 -18.17 -7.91
CA ILE A 344 16.34 -17.79 -7.72
C ILE A 344 16.00 -17.79 -6.23
N ASP A 345 16.41 -18.81 -5.48
CA ASP A 345 16.18 -18.88 -4.03
C ASP A 345 16.89 -17.73 -3.29
N ASP A 346 18.13 -17.38 -3.66
CA ASP A 346 18.87 -16.23 -3.10
C ASP A 346 18.16 -14.90 -3.39
N ILE A 347 17.68 -14.72 -4.63
CA ILE A 347 16.91 -13.55 -5.06
C ILE A 347 15.61 -13.44 -4.25
N LEU A 348 14.88 -14.55 -4.11
CA LEU A 348 13.64 -14.61 -3.34
C LEU A 348 13.87 -14.37 -1.84
N ASN A 349 14.95 -14.90 -1.26
CA ASN A 349 15.31 -14.61 0.13
C ASN A 349 15.69 -13.14 0.35
N GLY A 350 16.20 -12.45 -0.68
CA GLY A 350 16.45 -11.02 -0.64
C GLY A 350 15.18 -10.17 -0.58
N THR A 351 14.04 -10.71 -1.02
CA THR A 351 12.77 -9.97 -1.02
C THR A 351 12.32 -9.58 0.39
N ASP A 352 12.70 -10.29 1.45
CA ASP A 352 12.26 -9.94 2.81
C ASP A 352 12.82 -8.60 3.35
N LEU A 353 13.73 -7.95 2.62
CA LEU A 353 14.36 -6.71 3.04
C LEU A 353 13.53 -5.49 2.62
N PHE A 354 13.20 -4.65 3.61
CA PHE A 354 12.64 -3.32 3.38
C PHE A 354 13.74 -2.34 2.92
N GLY A 355 13.70 -1.97 1.64
CA GLY A 355 14.73 -1.17 1.00
C GLY A 355 14.59 0.35 1.23
N PRO A 356 15.67 1.12 1.03
CA PRO A 356 15.64 2.59 1.00
C PRO A 356 14.61 3.19 0.03
N LYS A 357 14.36 2.55 -1.11
CA LYS A 357 13.33 2.97 -2.06
C LYS A 357 11.93 2.83 -1.46
N GLU A 358 11.56 1.64 -0.98
CA GLU A 358 10.27 1.38 -0.32
C GLU A 358 10.08 2.29 0.92
N ALA A 359 11.15 2.59 1.66
CA ALA A 359 11.12 3.54 2.78
C ALA A 359 10.74 4.96 2.33
N LEU A 360 11.26 5.41 1.19
CA LEU A 360 10.92 6.71 0.62
C LEU A 360 9.48 6.72 0.07
N GLU A 361 9.06 5.66 -0.62
CA GLU A 361 7.68 5.48 -1.11
C GLU A 361 6.67 5.49 0.04
N SER A 362 6.95 4.77 1.14
CA SER A 362 6.14 4.76 2.35
C SER A 362 6.02 6.16 2.97
N ARG A 363 7.11 6.94 2.99
CA ARG A 363 7.11 8.32 3.49
C ARG A 363 6.29 9.25 2.59
N ILE A 364 6.37 9.08 1.27
CA ILE A 364 5.56 9.82 0.31
C ILE A 364 4.08 9.55 0.55
N ALA A 365 3.68 8.28 0.64
CA ALA A 365 2.29 7.88 0.91
C ALA A 365 1.74 8.54 2.17
N HIS A 366 2.53 8.50 3.26
CA HIS A 366 2.14 9.14 4.51
C HIS A 366 1.96 10.64 4.39
N LYS A 367 2.94 11.35 3.82
CA LYS A 367 2.89 12.81 3.68
C LYS A 367 1.76 13.24 2.75
N ASN A 368 1.49 12.49 1.69
CA ASN A 368 0.39 12.72 0.77
C ASN A 368 -0.96 12.60 1.49
N ALA A 369 -1.18 11.51 2.24
CA ALA A 369 -2.40 11.31 3.02
C ALA A 369 -2.58 12.43 4.06
N LYS A 370 -1.51 12.83 4.76
CA LYS A 370 -1.56 13.93 5.73
C LYS A 370 -1.91 15.27 5.09
N PHE A 371 -1.29 15.60 3.96
CA PHE A 371 -1.58 16.79 3.17
C PHE A 371 -3.05 16.83 2.73
N LYS A 372 -3.54 15.73 2.14
CA LYS A 372 -4.92 15.66 1.62
C LYS A 372 -5.98 15.68 2.74
N ARG A 373 -5.75 14.95 3.85
CA ARG A 373 -6.62 15.02 5.05
C ARG A 373 -6.74 16.44 5.58
N PHE A 374 -5.61 17.15 5.70
CA PHE A 374 -5.62 18.55 6.13
C PHE A 374 -6.42 19.43 5.16
N GLY A 375 -6.18 19.29 3.85
CA GLY A 375 -6.92 19.99 2.81
C GLY A 375 -8.43 19.76 2.89
N VAL A 376 -8.85 18.50 3.06
CA VAL A 376 -10.26 18.14 3.23
C VAL A 376 -10.89 18.73 4.49
N ALA A 377 -10.18 18.73 5.62
CA ALA A 377 -10.66 19.39 6.83
C ALA A 377 -10.88 20.91 6.61
N VAL A 378 -9.99 21.56 5.86
CA VAL A 378 -10.16 22.97 5.46
C VAL A 378 -11.38 23.13 4.54
N LEU A 379 -11.53 22.29 3.52
CA LEU A 379 -12.68 22.34 2.61
C LEU A 379 -13.99 22.23 3.38
N LYS A 380 -14.08 21.27 4.30
CA LYS A 380 -15.27 21.08 5.15
C LYS A 380 -15.58 22.31 6.01
N ALA A 381 -14.56 22.90 6.64
CA ALA A 381 -14.75 24.10 7.44
C ALA A 381 -15.28 25.26 6.58
N LEU A 382 -14.73 25.45 5.38
CA LEU A 382 -15.17 26.49 4.45
C LEU A 382 -16.61 26.26 3.96
N THR A 383 -16.96 25.05 3.52
CA THR A 383 -18.31 24.74 3.04
C THR A 383 -19.36 24.86 4.16
N SER A 384 -19.00 24.49 5.39
CA SER A 384 -19.87 24.65 6.55
C SER A 384 -20.13 26.12 6.91
N GLU A 385 -19.16 27.02 6.70
CA GLU A 385 -19.36 28.46 6.89
C GLU A 385 -20.16 29.08 5.74
N MET A 386 -19.94 28.65 4.49
CA MET A 386 -20.73 29.10 3.34
C MET A 386 -22.22 28.74 3.46
N ALA A 387 -22.55 27.63 4.11
CA ALA A 387 -23.94 27.25 4.37
C ALA A 387 -24.66 28.13 5.40
N LYS A 388 -23.93 28.97 6.15
CA LYS A 388 -24.49 29.83 7.22
C LYS A 388 -24.78 31.26 6.75
N ASP A 389 -24.16 31.73 5.66
CA ASP A 389 -24.25 33.11 5.21
C ASP A 389 -24.13 33.17 3.68
N ASP A 390 -25.08 33.82 3.01
CA ASP A 390 -25.34 33.63 1.57
C ASP A 390 -24.24 34.17 0.64
N GLU A 391 -23.32 35.03 1.09
CA GLU A 391 -22.36 35.64 0.15
C GLU A 391 -21.16 36.26 0.87
N GLN A 392 -20.05 35.52 0.93
CA GLN A 392 -18.76 36.11 1.26
C GLN A 392 -17.71 35.69 0.22
N ALA A 393 -17.39 36.61 -0.70
CA ALA A 393 -16.45 36.37 -1.82
C ALA A 393 -15.09 35.77 -1.38
N TRP A 394 -14.63 36.06 -0.16
CA TRP A 394 -13.38 35.49 0.37
C TRP A 394 -13.48 33.99 0.72
N LEU A 395 -14.67 33.46 1.07
CA LEU A 395 -14.89 32.03 1.28
C LEU A 395 -14.74 31.28 -0.05
N THR A 396 -15.33 31.84 -1.12
CA THR A 396 -15.22 31.31 -2.48
C THR A 396 -13.77 31.28 -2.95
N ASP A 397 -13.03 32.39 -2.81
CA ASP A 397 -11.60 32.43 -3.20
C ASP A 397 -10.76 31.42 -2.41
N SER A 398 -11.05 31.27 -1.11
CA SER A 398 -10.34 30.32 -0.24
C SER A 398 -10.66 28.87 -0.63
N LEU A 399 -11.92 28.55 -0.91
CA LEU A 399 -12.35 27.22 -1.36
C LEU A 399 -11.66 26.83 -2.66
N LEU A 400 -11.73 27.69 -3.67
CA LEU A 400 -11.09 27.46 -4.97
C LEU A 400 -9.57 27.28 -4.83
N SER A 401 -8.93 28.09 -3.97
CA SER A 401 -7.49 27.96 -3.70
C SER A 401 -7.11 26.64 -3.03
N VAL A 402 -7.95 26.09 -2.15
CA VAL A 402 -7.68 24.81 -1.48
C VAL A 402 -7.89 23.65 -2.46
N LEU A 403 -8.94 23.71 -3.29
CA LEU A 403 -9.16 22.73 -4.36
C LEU A 403 -7.97 22.70 -5.33
N ASP A 404 -7.47 23.87 -5.74
CA ASP A 404 -6.26 24.00 -6.58
C ASP A 404 -4.98 23.52 -5.89
N ALA A 405 -4.90 23.65 -4.57
CA ALA A 405 -3.76 23.13 -3.83
C ALA A 405 -3.77 21.59 -3.83
N ILE A 406 -4.92 20.96 -3.55
CA ILE A 406 -5.05 19.49 -3.50
C ILE A 406 -4.84 18.87 -4.89
N ASN A 407 -5.44 19.45 -5.93
CA ASN A 407 -5.17 19.12 -7.34
C ASN A 407 -5.25 17.62 -7.68
N THR A 408 -6.32 16.98 -7.21
CA THR A 408 -6.68 15.61 -7.58
C THR A 408 -7.81 15.66 -8.62
N PRO A 409 -8.01 14.60 -9.44
CA PRO A 409 -9.12 14.56 -10.39
C PRO A 409 -10.46 14.88 -9.73
N HIS A 410 -10.70 14.31 -8.55
CA HIS A 410 -11.94 14.52 -7.81
C HIS A 410 -12.09 15.95 -7.24
N THR A 411 -11.02 16.57 -6.73
CA THR A 411 -11.09 17.98 -6.26
C THR A 411 -11.24 18.97 -7.42
N MET A 412 -10.67 18.68 -8.59
CA MET A 412 -10.88 19.48 -9.80
C MET A 412 -12.31 19.34 -10.34
N LEU A 413 -12.92 18.17 -10.21
CA LEU A 413 -14.35 17.96 -10.49
C LEU A 413 -15.25 18.70 -9.49
N MET A 414 -14.96 18.63 -8.19
CA MET A 414 -15.66 19.44 -7.18
C MET A 414 -15.55 20.94 -7.49
N LYS A 415 -14.37 21.41 -7.94
CA LYS A 415 -14.15 22.78 -8.38
C LYS A 415 -15.01 23.13 -9.60
N ALA A 416 -15.04 22.27 -10.61
CA ALA A 416 -15.85 22.47 -11.80
C ALA A 416 -17.34 22.58 -11.43
N ALA A 417 -17.87 21.61 -10.67
CA ALA A 417 -19.24 21.59 -10.16
C ALA A 417 -19.59 22.87 -9.40
N PHE A 418 -18.72 23.29 -8.48
CA PHE A 418 -18.90 24.52 -7.72
C PHE A 418 -18.95 25.74 -8.64
N LEU A 419 -17.99 25.91 -9.55
CA LEU A 419 -17.97 27.06 -10.47
C LEU A 419 -19.23 27.10 -11.35
N GLN A 420 -19.71 25.94 -11.80
CA GLN A 420 -20.90 25.83 -12.62
C GLN A 420 -22.18 26.19 -11.85
N ASN A 421 -22.35 25.66 -10.63
CA ASN A 421 -23.50 25.93 -9.75
C ASN A 421 -23.66 27.43 -9.46
N TYR A 422 -22.55 28.14 -9.28
CA TYR A 422 -22.56 29.58 -8.99
C TYR A 422 -22.42 30.46 -10.24
N GLY A 423 -22.48 29.89 -11.46
CA GLY A 423 -22.39 30.63 -12.72
C GLY A 423 -21.05 31.37 -12.91
N MET A 424 -19.98 30.88 -12.28
CA MET A 424 -18.65 31.47 -12.30
C MET A 424 -17.86 31.02 -13.54
N SER A 425 -16.94 31.86 -14.00
CA SER A 425 -16.02 31.49 -15.07
C SER A 425 -14.97 30.47 -14.60
N GLY A 426 -14.41 29.70 -15.53
CA GLY A 426 -13.33 28.74 -15.24
C GLY A 426 -13.79 27.29 -15.04
N TYR A 427 -15.10 27.00 -15.11
CA TYR A 427 -15.66 25.64 -15.16
C TYR A 427 -14.91 24.74 -16.16
N GLU A 428 -14.85 25.15 -17.42
CA GLU A 428 -14.22 24.36 -18.49
C GLU A 428 -12.74 24.10 -18.21
N LEU A 429 -12.03 25.08 -17.65
CA LEU A 429 -10.61 24.91 -17.30
C LEU A 429 -10.42 23.92 -16.14
N ALA A 430 -11.26 23.99 -15.11
CA ALA A 430 -11.23 23.03 -14.00
C ALA A 430 -11.57 21.61 -14.49
N TYR A 431 -12.56 21.51 -15.38
CA TYR A 431 -12.96 20.26 -16.02
C TYR A 431 -11.80 19.66 -16.86
N GLN A 432 -11.17 20.47 -17.72
CA GLN A 432 -10.02 20.04 -18.53
C GLN A 432 -8.78 19.73 -17.68
N ALA A 433 -8.59 20.42 -16.55
CA ALA A 433 -7.53 20.10 -15.59
C ALA A 433 -7.77 18.73 -14.93
N ALA A 434 -9.02 18.43 -14.56
CA ALA A 434 -9.39 17.11 -14.08
C ALA A 434 -9.07 16.03 -15.13
N ILE A 435 -9.46 16.23 -16.40
CA ILE A 435 -9.11 15.33 -17.52
C ILE A 435 -7.60 15.16 -17.65
N SER A 436 -6.84 16.26 -17.59
CA SER A 436 -5.40 16.23 -17.79
C SER A 436 -4.67 15.46 -16.70
N LEU A 437 -5.15 15.53 -15.45
CA LEU A 437 -4.64 14.74 -14.32
C LEU A 437 -4.91 13.24 -14.47
N LEU A 438 -5.80 12.87 -15.38
CA LEU A 438 -6.15 11.48 -15.68
C LEU A 438 -5.37 10.91 -16.88
N ASN A 439 -4.69 11.75 -17.67
CA ASN A 439 -3.93 11.27 -18.83
C ASN A 439 -2.75 10.40 -18.38
N GLY A 440 -2.85 9.09 -18.63
CA GLY A 440 -1.89 8.05 -18.20
C GLY A 440 -2.48 7.00 -17.25
N SER A 441 -3.74 7.13 -16.86
CA SER A 441 -4.42 6.23 -15.92
C SER A 441 -5.30 5.18 -16.62
N ASP A 442 -5.58 4.09 -15.90
CA ASP A 442 -6.30 2.90 -16.35
C ASP A 442 -7.71 3.20 -16.89
N SER A 443 -8.25 2.35 -17.77
CA SER A 443 -9.58 2.49 -18.40
C SER A 443 -10.73 2.67 -17.39
N LEU A 444 -10.55 2.15 -16.18
CA LEU A 444 -11.47 2.30 -15.05
C LEU A 444 -11.57 3.75 -14.55
N ILE A 445 -10.44 4.45 -14.50
CA ILE A 445 -10.41 5.83 -13.99
C ILE A 445 -11.00 6.80 -15.02
N GLN A 446 -10.85 6.50 -16.31
CA GLN A 446 -11.52 7.26 -17.36
C GLN A 446 -13.05 7.11 -17.28
N GLY A 447 -13.55 5.88 -17.10
CA GLY A 447 -14.99 5.65 -16.98
C GLY A 447 -15.59 6.23 -15.69
N GLU A 448 -14.82 6.30 -14.60
CA GLU A 448 -15.18 7.01 -13.37
C GLU A 448 -15.48 8.48 -13.63
N PHE A 449 -14.61 9.10 -14.42
CA PHE A 449 -14.66 10.50 -14.75
C PHE A 449 -15.83 10.84 -15.69
N GLU A 450 -16.03 10.03 -16.73
CA GLU A 450 -17.15 10.18 -17.67
C GLU A 450 -18.49 10.07 -16.93
N GLY A 451 -18.62 9.11 -16.01
CA GLY A 451 -19.81 8.94 -15.20
C GLY A 451 -20.08 10.13 -14.28
N PHE A 452 -19.07 10.60 -13.56
CA PHE A 452 -19.23 11.75 -12.68
C PHE A 452 -19.65 13.01 -13.46
N ALA A 453 -19.04 13.26 -14.63
CA ALA A 453 -19.37 14.40 -15.47
C ALA A 453 -20.81 14.34 -16.01
N GLU A 454 -21.24 13.18 -16.50
CA GLU A 454 -22.60 12.97 -17.01
C GLU A 454 -23.64 13.18 -15.91
N ILE A 455 -23.40 12.66 -14.71
CA ILE A 455 -24.33 12.81 -13.59
C ILE A 455 -24.37 14.26 -13.09
N MET A 456 -23.23 14.96 -13.08
CA MET A 456 -23.20 16.38 -12.74
C MET A 456 -23.98 17.23 -13.74
N GLU A 457 -23.80 17.01 -15.04
CA GLU A 457 -24.58 17.69 -16.09
C GLU A 457 -26.07 17.38 -15.95
N LEU A 458 -26.41 16.11 -15.69
CA LEU A 458 -27.77 15.69 -15.41
C LEU A 458 -28.33 16.43 -14.19
N SER A 459 -27.58 16.51 -13.08
CA SER A 459 -28.01 17.16 -11.84
C SER A 459 -28.44 18.62 -12.03
N LEU A 460 -27.75 19.32 -12.93
CA LEU A 460 -28.00 20.72 -13.27
C LEU A 460 -29.20 20.91 -14.21
N SER A 461 -29.56 19.87 -14.95
CA SER A 461 -30.70 19.86 -15.86
C SER A 461 -32.02 19.50 -15.18
N ILE A 462 -31.97 18.98 -13.95
CA ILE A 462 -33.16 18.61 -13.19
C ILE A 462 -33.79 19.89 -12.61
N GLU A 463 -35.03 20.17 -13.00
CA GLU A 463 -35.82 21.28 -12.43
C GLU A 463 -36.56 20.85 -11.15
N ASP A 464 -37.62 20.04 -11.28
CA ASP A 464 -38.49 19.67 -10.15
C ASP A 464 -38.55 18.15 -9.86
N SER A 465 -38.20 17.30 -10.83
CA SER A 465 -38.30 15.84 -10.71
C SER A 465 -37.46 15.12 -11.75
N LEU A 466 -36.97 13.93 -11.39
CA LEU A 466 -36.29 13.04 -12.33
C LEU A 466 -37.26 12.47 -13.39
N SER A 467 -36.89 12.60 -14.67
CA SER A 467 -37.57 11.94 -15.78
C SER A 467 -37.27 10.43 -15.78
N THR A 468 -38.07 9.64 -16.52
CA THR A 468 -37.78 8.19 -16.70
C THR A 468 -36.41 7.95 -17.31
N ASN A 469 -35.95 8.85 -18.18
CA ASN A 469 -34.62 8.74 -18.80
C ASN A 469 -33.52 9.04 -17.76
N ASP A 470 -33.72 10.05 -16.92
CA ASP A 470 -32.77 10.44 -15.88
C ASP A 470 -32.62 9.30 -14.86
N ILE A 471 -33.73 8.69 -14.43
CA ILE A 471 -33.70 7.52 -13.55
C ILE A 471 -32.94 6.35 -14.20
N GLN A 472 -33.13 6.11 -15.50
CA GLN A 472 -32.42 5.04 -16.21
C GLN A 472 -30.91 5.31 -16.30
N THR A 473 -30.51 6.54 -16.58
CA THR A 473 -29.10 6.96 -16.58
C THR A 473 -28.50 6.82 -15.18
N LEU A 474 -29.19 7.30 -14.14
CA LEU A 474 -28.72 7.22 -12.76
C LEU A 474 -28.64 5.76 -12.27
N GLU A 475 -29.62 4.91 -12.55
CA GLU A 475 -29.55 3.48 -12.19
C GLU A 475 -28.44 2.76 -12.96
N ALA A 476 -28.18 3.11 -14.23
CA ALA A 476 -27.05 2.55 -14.98
C ALA A 476 -25.71 2.90 -14.33
N TRP A 477 -25.53 4.14 -13.90
CA TRP A 477 -24.32 4.57 -13.19
C TRP A 477 -24.24 3.99 -11.78
N ARG A 478 -25.36 3.87 -11.05
CA ARG A 478 -25.44 3.23 -9.72
C ARG A 478 -24.93 1.77 -9.72
N TYR A 479 -25.17 1.03 -10.80
CA TYR A 479 -24.70 -0.35 -10.97
C TYR A 479 -23.45 -0.48 -11.86
N SER A 480 -22.78 0.64 -12.18
CA SER A 480 -21.50 0.62 -12.91
C SER A 480 -20.37 0.08 -12.02
N ASN A 481 -19.11 0.14 -12.46
CA ASN A 481 -17.93 -0.19 -11.63
C ASN A 481 -17.19 1.07 -11.15
N TYR A 482 -17.90 2.21 -11.11
CA TYR A 482 -17.30 3.52 -10.94
C TYR A 482 -17.78 4.23 -9.67
N PRO A 483 -17.08 4.13 -8.54
CA PRO A 483 -17.59 4.55 -7.24
C PRO A 483 -18.04 6.00 -7.05
N ALA A 484 -17.28 7.01 -7.46
CA ALA A 484 -17.72 8.40 -7.39
C ALA A 484 -18.96 8.67 -8.27
N ALA A 485 -19.04 8.05 -9.45
CA ALA A 485 -20.22 8.11 -10.31
C ALA A 485 -21.41 7.35 -9.70
N GLN A 486 -21.22 6.11 -9.26
CA GLN A 486 -22.23 5.32 -8.53
C GLN A 486 -22.79 6.12 -7.36
N SER A 487 -21.88 6.73 -6.60
CA SER A 487 -22.16 7.56 -5.45
C SER A 487 -23.10 8.70 -5.83
N LEU A 488 -22.64 9.60 -6.71
CA LEU A 488 -23.41 10.77 -7.08
C LEU A 488 -24.77 10.39 -7.68
N ALA A 489 -24.81 9.31 -8.47
CA ALA A 489 -26.05 8.79 -9.03
C ALA A 489 -27.02 8.33 -7.94
N TYR A 490 -26.53 7.60 -6.94
CA TYR A 490 -27.33 7.12 -5.83
C TYR A 490 -27.84 8.28 -4.94
N SER A 491 -27.01 9.29 -4.65
CA SER A 491 -27.44 10.49 -3.91
C SER A 491 -28.61 11.19 -4.58
N LEU A 492 -28.56 11.36 -5.91
CA LEU A 492 -29.66 11.96 -6.65
C LEU A 492 -30.91 11.08 -6.63
N LEU A 493 -30.77 9.76 -6.78
CA LEU A 493 -31.91 8.84 -6.67
C LEU A 493 -32.56 8.86 -5.28
N LEU A 494 -31.78 9.05 -4.21
CA LEU A 494 -32.28 9.22 -2.85
C LEU A 494 -32.97 10.57 -2.64
N GLU A 495 -32.34 11.67 -3.06
CA GLU A 495 -32.89 13.03 -2.92
C GLU A 495 -34.28 13.16 -3.56
N TYR A 496 -34.47 12.55 -4.72
CA TYR A 496 -35.74 12.55 -5.44
C TYR A 496 -36.68 11.38 -5.05
N GLY A 497 -36.36 10.62 -4.01
CA GLY A 497 -37.22 9.58 -3.43
C GLY A 497 -37.46 8.37 -4.33
N VAL A 498 -36.58 8.12 -5.30
CA VAL A 498 -36.63 6.97 -6.22
C VAL A 498 -35.99 5.73 -5.61
N ALA A 499 -34.89 5.92 -4.88
CA ALA A 499 -34.24 4.86 -4.12
C ALA A 499 -34.75 4.82 -2.67
N THR A 500 -34.66 3.63 -2.05
CA THR A 500 -34.85 3.44 -0.60
C THR A 500 -33.70 2.61 -0.06
N ASP A 501 -33.22 2.92 1.14
CA ASP A 501 -32.14 2.19 1.80
C ASP A 501 -32.52 0.71 1.98
N SER A 502 -31.69 -0.20 1.46
CA SER A 502 -31.78 -1.63 1.76
C SER A 502 -30.63 -2.00 2.70
N MET A 503 -30.96 -2.38 3.93
CA MET A 503 -30.01 -2.74 4.99
C MET A 503 -29.35 -4.13 4.79
N LEU A 504 -29.24 -4.65 3.57
CA LEU A 504 -28.79 -6.03 3.32
C LEU A 504 -27.48 -6.04 2.52
N ILE A 505 -26.48 -6.71 3.07
CA ILE A 505 -25.25 -7.09 2.35
C ILE A 505 -25.57 -8.30 1.48
N ASP A 506 -25.09 -8.30 0.23
CA ASP A 506 -25.07 -9.50 -0.61
C ASP A 506 -24.21 -10.58 0.08
N PRO A 507 -24.80 -11.73 0.47
CA PRO A 507 -24.19 -12.70 1.39
C PRO A 507 -22.98 -13.48 0.84
N LEU A 508 -22.41 -13.12 -0.31
CA LEU A 508 -21.34 -13.92 -0.92
C LEU A 508 -19.98 -13.86 -0.20
N VAL A 509 -19.71 -12.85 0.63
CA VAL A 509 -18.35 -12.59 1.13
C VAL A 509 -18.26 -12.63 2.66
N THR A 510 -18.43 -13.82 3.24
CA THR A 510 -18.08 -14.07 4.64
C THR A 510 -17.06 -15.22 4.72
N PRO A 511 -16.23 -15.30 5.77
CA PRO A 511 -15.22 -16.35 5.90
C PRO A 511 -15.80 -17.77 5.74
N ALA A 512 -17.05 -17.98 6.16
CA ALA A 512 -17.75 -19.27 6.07
C ALA A 512 -17.98 -19.76 4.62
N SER A 513 -18.11 -18.88 3.63
CA SER A 513 -18.21 -19.27 2.21
C SER A 513 -16.85 -19.60 1.59
N MET A 514 -15.75 -19.14 2.19
CA MET A 514 -14.39 -19.23 1.65
C MET A 514 -13.54 -20.41 2.17
N LEU A 515 -14.14 -21.36 2.90
CA LEU A 515 -13.50 -22.63 3.30
C LEU A 515 -13.10 -23.56 2.13
N LYS A 516 -13.11 -23.09 0.89
CA LYS A 516 -12.65 -23.85 -0.29
C LYS A 516 -11.83 -22.99 -1.22
N THR A 517 -10.56 -22.79 -0.88
CA THR A 517 -9.41 -23.24 -1.69
C THR A 517 -8.14 -22.71 -1.04
N GLN A 518 -7.58 -23.49 -0.12
CA GLN A 518 -6.15 -23.46 0.10
C GLN A 518 -5.49 -23.85 -1.22
N ARG A 519 -5.19 -22.87 -2.09
CA ARG A 519 -4.03 -23.02 -2.96
C ARG A 519 -2.84 -22.98 -2.02
N ASN A 520 -2.51 -24.16 -1.50
CA ASN A 520 -1.15 -24.47 -1.12
C ASN A 520 -0.28 -23.99 -2.28
N ARG A 521 0.36 -22.83 -2.15
CA ARG A 521 1.71 -22.72 -2.71
C ARG A 521 2.40 -23.94 -2.12
N PRO A 522 2.87 -24.90 -2.95
CA PRO A 522 3.57 -26.03 -2.42
C PRO A 522 4.62 -25.45 -1.49
N SER A 523 4.59 -25.84 -0.21
CA SER A 523 5.83 -25.85 0.55
C SER A 523 6.74 -26.77 -0.26
N THR A 524 7.48 -26.20 -1.20
CA THR A 524 8.67 -26.84 -1.70
C THR A 524 9.50 -27.00 -0.43
N GLN A 525 9.46 -28.21 0.12
CA GLN A 525 10.57 -28.72 0.88
C GLN A 525 11.77 -28.53 -0.04
N LEU A 526 12.44 -27.39 0.12
CA LEU A 526 13.64 -27.00 -0.57
C LEU A 526 14.69 -28.00 -0.14
N SER A 527 14.83 -29.05 -0.94
CA SER A 527 15.93 -29.98 -0.82
C SER A 527 17.06 -29.50 -1.73
N VAL A 528 18.21 -29.29 -1.08
CA VAL A 528 19.59 -29.21 -1.59
C VAL A 528 20.09 -27.83 -2.02
N ASN A 529 20.87 -27.21 -1.12
CA ASN A 529 21.85 -26.14 -1.36
C ASN A 529 22.84 -26.48 -2.49
N PRO A 530 22.96 -25.63 -3.51
CA PRO A 530 24.16 -25.48 -4.33
C PRO A 530 25.10 -24.43 -3.72
N ASN A 531 26.27 -24.22 -4.35
CA ASN A 531 27.41 -23.53 -3.77
C ASN A 531 27.06 -22.29 -2.94
N ARG A 532 27.44 -22.25 -1.66
CA ARG A 532 27.22 -21.08 -0.78
C ARG A 532 28.54 -20.45 -0.44
N MET A 533 28.70 -19.16 -0.70
CA MET A 533 29.84 -18.41 -0.16
C MET A 533 29.38 -17.22 0.68
N LYS A 534 30.08 -16.95 1.77
CA LYS A 534 29.79 -15.82 2.68
C LYS A 534 31.07 -15.18 3.16
N LEU A 535 31.01 -13.87 3.40
CA LEU A 535 32.10 -13.11 3.99
C LEU A 535 31.82 -12.79 5.46
N TYR A 536 32.79 -13.02 6.33
CA TYR A 536 32.76 -12.53 7.70
C TYR A 536 34.16 -12.22 8.26
N PRO A 537 34.36 -11.11 9.00
CA PRO A 537 33.37 -10.05 9.22
C PRO A 537 33.14 -9.20 7.97
N ASN A 538 31.89 -8.79 7.73
CA ASN A 538 31.53 -7.77 6.75
C ASN A 538 30.55 -6.79 7.45
N PRO A 539 31.00 -5.59 7.84
CA PRO A 539 32.21 -4.93 7.36
C PRO A 539 33.53 -5.49 7.93
N ALA A 540 34.54 -5.58 7.08
CA ALA A 540 35.89 -6.06 7.38
C ALA A 540 36.83 -4.94 7.82
N ARG A 541 37.87 -5.29 8.58
CA ARG A 541 38.96 -4.36 8.94
C ARG A 541 40.26 -4.75 8.23
N ASP A 542 41.03 -5.64 8.84
CA ASP A 542 42.33 -6.10 8.33
C ASP A 542 42.24 -7.38 7.50
N TYR A 543 41.15 -8.13 7.66
CA TYR A 543 40.88 -9.37 6.95
C TYR A 543 39.37 -9.62 6.86
N THR A 544 38.99 -10.45 5.91
CA THR A 544 37.68 -11.12 5.86
C THR A 544 37.91 -12.61 5.64
N VAL A 545 36.99 -13.45 6.11
CA VAL A 545 36.98 -14.89 5.84
C VAL A 545 35.94 -15.14 4.76
N LEU A 546 36.36 -15.76 3.67
CA LEU A 546 35.47 -16.33 2.66
C LEU A 546 35.15 -17.77 3.06
N HIS A 547 33.99 -17.97 3.65
CA HIS A 547 33.43 -19.30 3.83
C HIS A 547 32.83 -19.77 2.52
N TYR A 548 33.06 -21.02 2.14
CA TYR A 548 32.55 -21.61 0.91
C TYR A 548 32.06 -23.05 1.14
N GLU A 549 30.95 -23.36 0.49
CA GLU A 549 30.43 -24.70 0.23
C GLU A 549 30.34 -24.85 -1.29
N LEU A 550 30.98 -25.86 -1.87
CA LEU A 550 31.11 -26.11 -3.30
C LEU A 550 30.63 -27.52 -3.64
N LYS A 551 29.91 -27.65 -4.75
CA LYS A 551 29.50 -28.91 -5.35
C LYS A 551 30.66 -29.47 -6.16
N GLY A 552 31.01 -30.74 -5.95
CA GLY A 552 32.01 -31.45 -6.75
C GLY A 552 33.29 -31.75 -5.98
N VAL A 553 34.43 -31.73 -6.67
CA VAL A 553 35.74 -32.08 -6.13
C VAL A 553 36.59 -30.84 -5.86
N GLU A 554 37.65 -31.00 -5.07
CA GLU A 554 38.61 -29.93 -4.77
C GLU A 554 39.16 -29.30 -6.05
N ARG A 555 39.16 -27.97 -6.11
CA ARG A 555 39.61 -27.20 -7.28
C ARG A 555 40.33 -25.93 -6.84
N THR A 556 41.08 -25.31 -7.74
CA THR A 556 41.72 -24.01 -7.45
C THR A 556 40.80 -22.91 -7.93
N LEU A 557 40.52 -21.93 -7.07
CA LEU A 557 39.72 -20.76 -7.39
C LEU A 557 40.57 -19.50 -7.30
N ASN A 558 40.21 -18.50 -8.10
CA ASN A 558 40.77 -17.17 -8.02
C ASN A 558 39.77 -16.25 -7.31
N TYR A 559 40.28 -15.20 -6.66
CA TYR A 559 39.46 -14.10 -6.19
C TYR A 559 40.08 -12.77 -6.58
N ARG A 560 39.23 -11.78 -6.86
CA ARG A 560 39.59 -10.39 -7.13
C ARG A 560 38.72 -9.48 -6.28
N ILE A 561 39.35 -8.57 -5.54
CA ILE A 561 38.67 -7.47 -4.86
C ILE A 561 38.82 -6.24 -5.75
N MET A 562 37.69 -5.64 -6.09
CA MET A 562 37.61 -4.49 -6.98
C MET A 562 36.92 -3.34 -6.26
N ASP A 563 37.40 -2.11 -6.49
CA ASP A 563 36.66 -0.92 -6.09
C ASP A 563 35.40 -0.73 -6.98
N LEU A 564 34.51 0.18 -6.59
CA LEU A 564 33.28 0.47 -7.35
C LEU A 564 33.54 1.02 -8.76
N SER A 565 34.76 1.45 -9.07
CA SER A 565 35.17 1.84 -10.43
C SER A 565 35.71 0.66 -11.26
N GLY A 566 35.63 -0.56 -10.74
CA GLY A 566 36.05 -1.79 -11.42
C GLY A 566 37.56 -2.03 -11.41
N ARG A 567 38.34 -1.19 -10.72
CA ARG A 567 39.78 -1.38 -10.60
C ARG A 567 40.06 -2.44 -9.53
N THR A 568 40.73 -3.51 -9.93
CA THR A 568 41.24 -4.54 -9.00
C THR A 568 42.22 -3.91 -8.02
N VAL A 569 41.84 -3.90 -6.74
CA VAL A 569 42.68 -3.43 -5.64
C VAL A 569 43.45 -4.56 -4.98
N LEU A 570 42.94 -5.79 -5.06
CA LEU A 570 43.60 -6.98 -4.52
C LEU A 570 43.15 -8.22 -5.32
N HIS A 571 44.02 -9.22 -5.43
CA HIS A 571 43.67 -10.50 -6.05
C HIS A 571 44.50 -11.62 -5.44
N GLY A 572 44.02 -12.85 -5.58
CA GLY A 572 44.72 -14.04 -5.12
C GLY A 572 44.07 -15.31 -5.64
N SER A 573 44.59 -16.45 -5.19
CA SER A 573 44.03 -17.76 -5.49
C SER A 573 44.15 -18.69 -4.29
N PHE A 574 43.23 -19.64 -4.18
CA PHE A 574 43.18 -20.60 -3.10
C PHE A 574 42.74 -21.97 -3.60
N LYS A 575 43.15 -23.02 -2.87
CA LYS A 575 42.70 -24.38 -3.14
C LYS A 575 41.42 -24.61 -2.35
N ALA A 576 40.29 -24.54 -3.06
CA ALA A 576 38.99 -24.75 -2.48
C ALA A 576 38.71 -26.25 -2.30
N LYS A 577 38.32 -26.62 -1.08
CA LYS A 577 37.72 -27.92 -0.78
C LYS A 577 36.23 -27.92 -1.13
N VAL A 578 35.54 -29.03 -0.86
CA VAL A 578 34.06 -29.10 -0.92
C VAL A 578 33.44 -28.12 0.06
N THR A 579 33.97 -28.00 1.28
CA THR A 579 33.58 -26.97 2.24
C THR A 579 34.82 -26.47 2.95
N GLY A 580 34.91 -25.18 3.20
CA GLY A 580 36.03 -24.61 3.92
C GLY A 580 35.95 -23.10 4.07
N ASP A 581 37.02 -22.56 4.66
CA ASP A 581 37.23 -21.15 4.88
C ASP A 581 38.55 -20.73 4.23
N GLU A 582 38.56 -19.59 3.55
CA GLU A 582 39.77 -18.93 3.07
C GLU A 582 39.90 -17.56 3.74
N ILE A 583 41.04 -17.30 4.37
CA ILE A 583 41.31 -16.00 5.00
C ILE A 583 41.89 -15.05 3.96
N ILE A 584 41.18 -13.97 3.71
CA ILE A 584 41.59 -12.93 2.77
C ILE A 584 42.08 -11.72 3.56
N THR A 585 43.39 -11.54 3.60
CA THR A 585 44.01 -10.36 4.22
C THR A 585 43.82 -9.13 3.35
N LEU A 586 43.53 -7.98 3.96
CA LEU A 586 43.24 -6.71 3.30
C LEU A 586 44.33 -5.64 3.57
N PRO A 587 45.62 -5.90 3.25
CA PRO A 587 46.68 -4.94 3.49
C PRO A 587 46.53 -3.76 2.52
N ASN A 588 46.44 -2.56 3.08
CA ASN A 588 46.43 -1.29 2.35
C ASN A 588 45.22 -1.06 1.43
N VAL A 589 44.12 -1.79 1.64
CA VAL A 589 42.83 -1.44 1.02
C VAL A 589 42.19 -0.31 1.85
N ALA A 590 41.78 0.76 1.17
CA ALA A 590 41.20 1.94 1.81
C ALA A 590 39.80 1.65 2.38
N ASN A 591 39.29 2.55 3.22
CA ASN A 591 37.90 2.48 3.67
C ASN A 591 36.96 2.70 2.47
N GLY A 592 35.95 1.85 2.34
CA GLY A 592 35.01 1.93 1.21
C GLY A 592 34.25 0.63 0.97
N ALA A 593 33.35 0.69 -0.01
CA ALA A 593 32.65 -0.48 -0.53
C ALA A 593 33.44 -1.09 -1.71
N TYR A 594 33.53 -2.40 -1.72
CA TYR A 594 34.24 -3.21 -2.69
C TYR A 594 33.37 -4.40 -3.11
N ILE A 595 33.73 -5.04 -4.21
CA ILE A 595 33.17 -6.32 -4.64
C ILE A 595 34.30 -7.34 -4.63
N ILE A 596 34.11 -8.46 -3.93
CA ILE A 596 34.92 -9.65 -4.17
C ILE A 596 34.25 -10.48 -5.24
N LEU A 597 34.98 -10.83 -6.29
CA LEU A 597 34.58 -11.77 -7.32
C LEU A 597 35.41 -13.03 -7.15
N VAL A 598 34.76 -14.17 -6.96
CA VAL A 598 35.37 -15.49 -6.96
C VAL A 598 35.09 -16.13 -8.32
N GLU A 599 36.13 -16.66 -8.96
CA GLU A 599 36.08 -17.16 -10.32
C GLU A 599 36.87 -18.46 -10.47
N GLU A 600 36.47 -19.27 -11.44
CA GLU A 600 37.22 -20.42 -11.89
C GLU A 600 38.56 -19.98 -12.54
N VAL A 601 39.49 -20.92 -12.70
CA VAL A 601 40.80 -20.64 -13.30
C VAL A 601 40.69 -20.14 -14.75
N ASN A 602 39.61 -20.49 -15.46
CA ASN A 602 39.30 -20.02 -16.81
C ASN A 602 38.71 -18.60 -16.85
N GLY A 603 38.48 -17.96 -15.69
CA GLY A 603 37.88 -16.63 -15.58
C GLY A 603 36.36 -16.62 -15.56
N GLU A 604 35.70 -17.78 -15.51
CA GLU A 604 34.24 -17.84 -15.33
C GLU A 604 33.87 -17.44 -13.89
N PRO A 605 32.99 -16.44 -13.70
CA PRO A 605 32.58 -16.00 -12.37
C PRO A 605 31.74 -17.09 -11.69
N LEU A 606 32.11 -17.45 -10.45
CA LEU A 606 31.37 -18.40 -9.62
C LEU A 606 30.44 -17.70 -8.65
N GLU A 607 30.94 -16.63 -8.02
CA GLU A 607 30.22 -15.89 -6.99
C GLU A 607 30.79 -14.47 -6.92
N SER A 608 29.96 -13.47 -6.66
CA SER A 608 30.47 -12.18 -6.16
C SER A 608 29.75 -11.76 -4.89
N ILE A 609 30.48 -11.10 -4.01
CA ILE A 609 29.99 -10.71 -2.68
C ILE A 609 30.41 -9.27 -2.41
N LYS A 610 29.49 -8.44 -1.92
CA LYS A 610 29.79 -7.07 -1.47
C LYS A 610 30.67 -7.12 -0.22
N LEU A 611 31.75 -6.35 -0.19
CA LEU A 611 32.68 -6.26 0.94
C LEU A 611 32.80 -4.79 1.34
N ASN A 612 32.37 -4.46 2.56
CA ASN A 612 32.59 -3.14 3.15
C ASN A 612 33.86 -3.18 4.00
N ILE A 613 34.77 -2.22 3.83
CA ILE A 613 36.01 -2.12 4.61
C ILE A 613 35.97 -0.84 5.47
N PHE A 614 36.12 -1.00 6.78
CA PHE A 614 36.24 0.11 7.74
C PHE A 614 37.41 -0.14 8.68
N ARG A 615 38.51 0.60 8.49
CA ARG A 615 39.65 0.64 9.41
C ARG A 615 39.41 1.58 10.58
#